data_AF-A0A975C2V3-F1
#
_entry.id   AF-A0A975C2V3-F1
#
_cell.length_a   1.000
_cell.length_b   1.000
_cell.length_c   1.000
_cell.angle_alpha   90.00
_cell.angle_beta   90.00
_cell.angle_gamma   90.00
#
_symmetry.space_group_name_H-M   'P 1'
#
loop_
_entity.id
_entity.type
_entity.pdbx_description
1 polymer ?
#
loop_
_entity_poly.entity_id
_entity_poly.type
_entity_poly.pdbx_seq_one_letter_code
_entity_poly.pdbx_strand_id
1 'polypeptide(L)'
;MRTRETTVEDLEDFWTALQAPLGRALRDAWSILTERVEAQNRRVSDMPDQEMVELLCVAFREAAPIHYQHVDRDRLEAGLDELVATLRMEMAANTPSNETMN
;
A
#
# COMPACT_ATOMS: atom_id res chain seq x y z
N MET A 1 13.07 23.02 6.57
CA MET A 1 11.92 22.12 6.83
C MET A 1 12.02 21.71 8.29
N ARG A 2 11.11 22.17 9.17
CA ARG A 2 11.11 21.73 10.59
C ARG A 2 10.40 20.37 10.65
N THR A 3 11.08 19.34 11.13
CA THR A 3 10.44 18.09 11.54
C THR A 3 9.45 18.42 12.67
N ARG A 4 8.15 18.22 12.42
CA ARG A 4 7.14 18.25 13.49
C ARG A 4 7.44 17.06 14.40
N GLU A 5 7.59 17.30 15.69
CA GLU A 5 7.75 16.21 16.66
C GLU A 5 6.45 15.41 16.71
N THR A 6 6.52 14.11 16.41
CA THR A 6 5.39 13.19 16.52
C THR A 6 4.98 13.08 17.98
N THR A 7 3.73 13.40 18.28
CA THR A 7 3.16 13.32 19.63
C THR A 7 2.57 11.94 19.91
N VAL A 8 2.26 11.66 21.18
CA VAL A 8 1.52 10.43 21.56
C VAL A 8 0.14 10.40 20.90
N GLU A 9 -0.53 11.56 20.79
CA GLU A 9 -1.82 11.70 20.11
C GLU A 9 -1.70 11.35 18.62
N ASP A 10 -0.64 11.79 17.94
CA ASP A 10 -0.39 11.44 16.54
C ASP A 10 -0.22 9.91 16.36
N LEU A 11 0.34 9.20 17.36
CA LEU A 11 0.49 7.74 17.33
C LEU A 11 -0.84 7.02 17.60
N GLU A 12 -1.69 7.54 18.49
CA GLU A 12 -3.01 7.00 18.79
C GLU A 12 -3.97 7.16 17.60
N ASP A 13 -3.92 8.29 16.92
CA ASP A 13 -4.67 8.55 15.68
C ASP A 13 -4.20 7.63 14.56
N PHE A 14 -2.89 7.45 14.41
CA PHE A 14 -2.33 6.52 13.44
C PHE A 14 -2.75 5.07 13.74
N TRP A 15 -2.72 4.66 15.01
CA TRP A 15 -3.18 3.34 15.42
C TRP A 15 -4.68 3.14 15.14
N THR A 16 -5.49 4.16 15.40
CA THR A 16 -6.93 4.14 15.10
C THR A 16 -7.17 4.02 13.59
N ALA A 17 -6.44 4.78 12.77
CA ALA A 17 -6.48 4.67 11.32
C ALA A 17 -6.05 3.28 10.82
N LEU A 18 -5.04 2.67 11.44
CA LEU A 18 -4.63 1.29 11.15
C LEU A 18 -5.70 0.25 11.53
N GLN A 19 -6.58 0.57 12.46
CA GLN A 19 -7.74 -0.26 12.81
C GLN A 19 -8.99 0.03 11.96
N ALA A 20 -8.99 1.05 11.12
CA ALA A 20 -10.07 1.30 10.17
C ALA A 20 -10.08 0.21 9.06
N PRO A 21 -11.18 0.06 8.29
CA PRO A 21 -11.28 -0.93 7.22
C PRO A 21 -10.10 -0.90 6.22
N LEU A 22 -9.60 0.30 5.90
CA LEU A 22 -8.43 0.48 5.04
C LEU A 22 -7.16 -0.13 5.66
N GLY A 23 -6.89 0.19 6.92
CA GLY A 23 -5.71 -0.32 7.64
C GLY A 23 -5.74 -1.84 7.83
N ARG A 24 -6.92 -2.42 8.08
CA ARG A 24 -7.11 -3.88 8.14
C ARG A 24 -6.89 -4.54 6.78
N ALA A 25 -7.49 -3.98 5.73
CA ALA A 25 -7.29 -4.48 4.37
C ALA A 25 -5.81 -4.40 3.94
N LEU A 26 -5.09 -3.34 4.31
CA LEU A 26 -3.65 -3.21 4.04
C LEU A 26 -2.82 -4.24 4.80
N ARG A 27 -3.17 -4.53 6.05
CA ARG A 27 -2.51 -5.57 6.85
C ARG A 27 -2.69 -6.96 6.24
N ASP A 28 -3.91 -7.30 5.84
CA ASP A 28 -4.21 -8.59 5.23
C ASP A 28 -3.54 -8.70 3.85
N ALA A 29 -3.53 -7.63 3.07
CA ALA A 29 -2.79 -7.54 1.81
C ALA A 29 -1.29 -7.78 2.01
N TRP A 30 -0.70 -7.21 3.07
CA TRP A 30 0.71 -7.43 3.40
C TRP A 30 1.00 -8.90 3.76
N SER A 31 0.09 -9.56 4.49
CA SER A 31 0.19 -11.00 4.79
C SER A 31 0.17 -11.82 3.50
N ILE A 32 -0.82 -11.59 2.64
CA ILE A 32 -0.97 -12.27 1.34
C ILE A 32 0.28 -12.08 0.46
N LEU A 33 0.79 -10.84 0.38
CA LEU A 33 2.03 -10.54 -0.36
C LEU A 33 3.20 -11.35 0.20
N THR A 34 3.40 -11.30 1.52
CA THR A 34 4.54 -11.93 2.19
C THR A 34 4.52 -13.44 1.97
N GLU A 35 3.37 -14.08 2.20
CA GLU A 35 3.18 -15.52 1.98
C GLU A 35 3.51 -15.93 0.54
N ARG A 36 3.07 -15.13 -0.45
CA ARG A 36 3.33 -15.40 -1.88
C ARG A 36 4.79 -15.24 -2.27
N VAL A 37 5.47 -14.25 -1.71
CA VAL A 37 6.88 -13.96 -1.99
C VAL A 37 7.76 -15.01 -1.32
N GLU A 38 7.46 -15.38 -0.07
CA GLU A 38 8.15 -16.44 0.66
C GLU A 38 7.96 -17.81 0.01
N ALA A 39 6.76 -18.12 -0.51
CA ALA A 39 6.51 -19.35 -1.28
C ALA A 39 7.40 -19.47 -2.54
N GLN A 40 7.95 -18.36 -3.02
CA GLN A 40 8.90 -18.30 -4.15
C GLN A 40 10.37 -18.28 -3.69
N ASN A 41 10.65 -18.50 -2.40
CA ASN A 41 11.98 -18.35 -1.78
C ASN A 41 12.58 -16.94 -1.98
N ARG A 42 11.73 -15.92 -2.06
CA ARG A 42 12.13 -14.51 -2.13
C ARG A 42 11.79 -13.82 -0.81
N ARG A 43 12.36 -12.62 -0.59
CA ARG A 43 11.97 -11.74 0.51
C ARG A 43 11.44 -10.43 -0.06
N VAL A 44 10.38 -9.89 0.56
CA VAL A 44 9.80 -8.60 0.15
C VAL A 44 10.83 -7.47 0.25
N SER A 45 11.73 -7.52 1.23
CA SER A 45 12.82 -6.55 1.43
C SER A 45 13.81 -6.46 0.26
N ASP A 46 13.89 -7.51 -0.56
CA ASP A 46 14.87 -7.62 -1.64
C ASP A 46 14.23 -7.27 -2.99
N MET A 47 12.96 -6.84 -2.98
CA MET A 47 12.20 -6.49 -4.17
C MET A 47 12.38 -5.01 -4.54
N PRO A 48 12.43 -4.67 -5.84
CA PRO A 48 12.29 -3.30 -6.28
C PRO A 48 10.97 -2.70 -5.78
N ASP A 49 10.98 -1.46 -5.31
CA ASP A 49 9.81 -0.78 -4.77
C ASP A 49 8.60 -0.84 -5.71
N GLN A 50 8.84 -0.66 -7.01
CA GLN A 50 7.80 -0.75 -8.03
C GLN A 50 7.17 -2.15 -8.10
N GLU A 51 7.98 -3.21 -8.06
CA GLU A 51 7.49 -4.59 -8.07
C GLU A 51 6.71 -4.89 -6.77
N MET A 52 7.24 -4.45 -5.62
CA MET A 52 6.58 -4.60 -4.32
C MET A 52 5.21 -3.90 -4.31
N VAL A 53 5.13 -2.65 -4.78
CA VAL A 53 3.87 -1.90 -4.80
C VAL A 53 2.86 -2.52 -5.76
N GLU A 54 3.28 -3.01 -6.92
CA GLU A 54 2.38 -3.72 -7.84
C GLU A 54 1.79 -4.98 -7.21
N LEU A 55 2.62 -5.81 -6.56
CA LEU A 55 2.15 -7.01 -5.89
C LEU A 55 1.29 -6.69 -4.65
N LEU A 56 1.63 -5.62 -3.92
CA LEU A 56 0.81 -5.13 -2.81
C LEU A 56 -0.57 -4.68 -3.30
N CYS A 57 -0.65 -3.98 -4.43
CA CYS A 57 -1.92 -3.58 -5.03
C CYS A 57 -2.78 -4.79 -5.43
N VAL A 58 -2.16 -5.84 -5.98
CA VAL A 58 -2.87 -7.11 -6.29
C VAL A 58 -3.40 -7.77 -5.02
N ALA A 59 -2.56 -7.90 -3.99
CA ALA A 59 -2.97 -8.47 -2.70
C ALA A 59 -4.06 -7.62 -2.02
N PHE A 60 -4.00 -6.30 -2.16
CA PHE A 60 -4.99 -5.39 -1.61
C PHE A 60 -6.37 -5.52 -2.26
N ARG A 61 -6.43 -5.73 -3.58
CA ARG A 61 -7.70 -6.03 -4.28
C ARG A 61 -8.36 -7.32 -3.79
N GLU A 62 -7.56 -8.28 -3.33
CA GLU A 62 -8.06 -9.54 -2.79
C GLU A 62 -8.52 -9.41 -1.33
N ALA A 63 -7.81 -8.62 -0.53
CA ALA A 63 -8.14 -8.40 0.88
C ALA A 63 -9.30 -7.42 1.10
N ALA A 64 -9.40 -6.36 0.29
CA ALA A 64 -10.34 -5.26 0.50
C ALA A 64 -11.83 -5.72 0.58
N PRO A 65 -12.34 -6.63 -0.26
CA PRO A 65 -13.74 -7.05 -0.20
C PRO A 65 -14.18 -7.62 1.15
N ILE A 66 -13.26 -8.21 1.92
CA ILE A 66 -13.54 -8.76 3.27
C ILE A 66 -13.92 -7.64 4.25
N HIS A 67 -13.30 -6.46 4.11
CA HIS A 67 -13.48 -5.32 5.02
C HIS A 67 -14.51 -4.30 4.51
N TYR A 68 -14.84 -4.35 3.22
CA TYR A 68 -15.77 -3.45 2.55
C TYR A 68 -17.04 -4.15 2.04
N GLN A 69 -17.54 -5.16 2.77
CA GLN A 69 -18.76 -5.91 2.41
C GLN A 69 -20.03 -5.04 2.27
N HIS A 70 -20.02 -3.85 2.86
CA HIS A 70 -21.10 -2.87 2.80
C HIS A 70 -21.00 -1.92 1.59
N VAL A 71 -19.91 -1.98 0.83
CA VAL A 71 -19.68 -1.18 -0.36
C VAL A 71 -20.04 -2.02 -1.58
N ASP A 72 -20.72 -1.39 -2.54
CA ASP A 72 -20.96 -1.99 -3.84
C ASP A 72 -19.64 -2.42 -4.50
N ARG A 73 -19.64 -3.59 -5.14
CA ARG A 73 -18.42 -4.19 -5.68
C ARG A 73 -17.81 -3.34 -6.79
N ASP A 74 -18.61 -2.84 -7.71
CA ASP A 74 -18.12 -2.03 -8.83
C ASP A 74 -17.53 -0.71 -8.31
N ARG A 75 -18.17 -0.13 -7.27
CA ARG A 75 -17.64 1.05 -6.59
C ARG A 75 -16.34 0.79 -5.85
N LEU A 76 -16.20 -0.38 -5.21
CA LEU A 76 -14.95 -0.79 -4.55
C LEU A 76 -13.84 -0.99 -5.58
N GLU A 77 -14.12 -1.69 -6.68
CA GLU A 77 -13.16 -1.92 -7.77
C GLU A 77 -12.70 -0.60 -8.40
N ALA A 78 -13.62 0.34 -8.68
CA ALA A 78 -13.26 1.67 -9.18
C ALA A 78 -12.37 2.47 -8.20
N GLY A 79 -12.68 2.43 -6.91
CA GLY A 79 -11.86 3.10 -5.89
C GLY A 79 -10.47 2.47 -5.74
N LEU A 80 -10.37 1.15 -5.90
CA LEU A 80 -9.09 0.45 -5.93
C LEU A 80 -8.27 0.85 -7.16
N ASP A 81 -8.89 0.98 -8.32
CA ASP A 81 -8.21 1.43 -9.54
C ASP A 81 -7.64 2.84 -9.40
N GLU A 82 -8.41 3.77 -8.83
CA GLU A 82 -7.97 5.14 -8.56
C GLU A 82 -6.80 5.18 -7.56
N LEU A 83 -6.86 4.37 -6.50
CA LEU A 83 -5.78 4.24 -5.52
C LEU A 83 -4.50 3.73 -6.19
N VAL A 84 -4.58 2.67 -7.00
CA VAL A 84 -3.42 2.12 -7.71
C VAL A 84 -2.83 3.15 -8.68
N ALA A 85 -3.67 3.88 -9.41
CA ALA A 85 -3.22 4.94 -10.32
C ALA A 85 -2.47 6.04 -9.56
N THR A 86 -3.01 6.46 -8.40
CA THR A 86 -2.38 7.46 -7.53
C THR A 86 -1.02 6.98 -7.01
N LEU A 87 -0.94 5.75 -6.50
CA LEU A 87 0.32 5.18 -6.00
C LEU A 87 1.39 5.11 -7.10
N ARG A 88 1.02 4.70 -8.32
CA ARG A 88 1.94 4.69 -9.46
C ARG A 88 2.44 6.07 -9.83
N MET A 89 1.56 7.07 -9.83
CA MET A 89 1.93 8.46 -10.09
C MET A 89 2.90 8.99 -9.04
N GLU A 90 2.63 8.77 -7.76
CA GLU A 90 3.50 9.19 -6.66
C GLU A 90 4.86 8.50 -6.69
N MET A 91 4.93 7.20 -7.03
CA MET A 91 6.20 6.51 -7.21
C MET A 91 7.02 7.05 -8.39
N ALA A 92 6.35 7.34 -9.52
CA ALA A 92 7.01 7.93 -10.69
C ALA A 92 7.55 9.32 -10.37
N ALA A 93 6.81 10.12 -9.59
CA ALA A 93 7.24 11.46 -9.17
C ALA A 93 8.43 11.43 -8.19
N ASN A 94 8.53 10.39 -7.37
CA ASN A 94 9.61 10.24 -6.38
C ASN A 94 10.82 9.42 -6.88
N THR A 95 10.77 8.92 -8.12
CA THR A 95 11.94 8.32 -8.77
C THR A 95 12.90 9.45 -9.11
N PRO A 96 14.14 9.48 -8.57
CA PRO A 96 15.09 10.50 -8.95
C PRO A 96 15.36 10.38 -10.45
N SER A 97 14.96 11.40 -11.22
CA SER A 97 15.46 11.57 -12.58
C SER A 97 16.97 11.59 -12.50
N ASN A 98 17.60 10.51 -12.93
CA ASN A 98 19.04 10.46 -13.14
C ASN A 98 19.36 11.23 -14.42
N GLU A 99 18.93 12.50 -14.50
CA GLU A 99 19.36 13.48 -15.47
C GLU A 99 20.55 14.24 -14.88
N THR A 100 21.71 13.60 -14.90
CA THR A 100 22.97 14.27 -15.25
C THR A 100 24.04 13.20 -15.51
N MET A 101 23.99 12.62 -16.71
CA MET A 101 25.15 12.01 -17.35
C MET A 101 25.63 12.96 -18.45
N ASN A 102 26.52 13.87 -18.06
CA ASN A 102 27.67 14.46 -18.79
C ASN A 102 28.02 15.84 -18.25
#